data_AF-A0A0C5E872-F1
#
_entry.id   AF-A0A0C5E872-F1
#
_cell.length_a   1.000
_cell.length_b   1.000
_cell.length_c   1.000
_cell.angle_alpha   90.00
_cell.angle_beta   90.00
_cell.angle_gamma   90.00
#
_symmetry.space_group_name_H-M   'P 1'
#
loop_
_entity.id
_entity.type
_entity.pdbx_description
1 polymer ?
#
loop_
_entity_poly.entity_id
_entity_poly.type
_entity_poly.pdbx_seq_one_letter_code
_entity_poly.pdbx_strand_id
1 'polypeptide(L)'
;MSGYIANSPKGYRNKGIEPVDLGARRWAEYQDLPAKVETQPSTVGCTFTKPCKLADGVINYACSFIPTEAVKEYGELALLGGRETDAAGNLRLGRISGNVPAALGGLMLGANALVPAGGVCGGLCGTAVGGTSGALASGAVAGGLLGVIAMLAPSSLGDSALYTEEQLKSLKAGRSRVRLHIEEQVDGTLKGYGYNTEKRRDWEMIPVVRFQLRDQQQVADLGDGITLIWTPAVDPSSTSGIPPLEAAPQAPPIWIYPPTEQADNLIVNPLYPPQYQDFILVFPPGSGVRPLYIVMSVRFNPGVVTGEGKNVMGIWLAGAGIGLGVPIPAVIATQLRGKSFGSFNSFRRALWKAIANCPEFAGQFTDNNSDRMRGGNAPKARYRDRAGKRGSFELHHLDHIAQGGSLYDVDNLSVVTPKHHIDIHRKG
;
A
#
# COMPACT_ATOMS: atom_id res chain seq x y z
N MET A 1 16.38 -72.60 53.02
CA MET A 1 16.64 -71.56 52.01
C MET A 1 16.59 -70.21 52.73
N SER A 2 17.55 -69.88 53.61
CA SER A 2 18.83 -69.18 53.35
C SER A 2 18.63 -68.04 52.35
N GLY A 3 18.53 -66.76 52.71
CA GLY A 3 19.18 -66.03 53.80
C GLY A 3 20.34 -65.23 53.21
N TYR A 4 20.06 -64.15 52.48
CA TYR A 4 21.11 -63.27 51.98
C TYR A 4 21.63 -62.41 53.14
N ILE A 5 22.81 -62.79 53.63
CA ILE A 5 23.60 -62.08 54.64
C ILE A 5 24.39 -60.98 53.93
N ALA A 6 24.36 -59.77 54.49
CA ALA A 6 25.16 -58.65 54.05
C ALA A 6 26.65 -58.94 54.25
N ASN A 7 27.46 -58.82 53.18
CA ASN A 7 28.91 -58.80 53.32
C ASN A 7 29.36 -57.43 53.83
N SER A 8 30.10 -57.42 54.94
CA SER A 8 30.72 -56.24 55.52
C SER A 8 31.76 -55.61 54.58
N PRO A 9 31.98 -54.28 54.65
CA PRO A 9 32.93 -53.61 53.76
C PRO A 9 34.36 -54.05 54.07
N LYS A 10 35.12 -54.46 53.05
CA LYS A 10 36.58 -54.56 53.13
C LYS A 10 37.15 -53.16 53.32
N GLY A 11 37.74 -52.92 54.49
CA GLY A 11 38.45 -51.69 54.78
C GLY A 11 39.66 -51.55 53.86
N TYR A 12 39.64 -50.52 53.01
CA TYR A 12 40.87 -49.92 52.49
C TYR A 12 41.17 -48.67 53.32
N ARG A 13 42.25 -48.76 54.08
CA ARG A 13 42.95 -47.63 54.70
C ARG A 13 43.34 -46.64 53.60
N ASN A 14 42.77 -45.44 53.62
CA ASN A 14 43.49 -44.25 53.18
C ASN A 14 43.45 -43.24 54.33
N LYS A 15 44.63 -43.04 54.92
CA LYS A 15 44.89 -41.98 55.89
C LYS A 15 44.98 -40.65 55.15
N GLY A 16 44.24 -39.64 55.62
CA GLY A 16 44.73 -38.27 55.71
C GLY A 16 44.77 -37.41 54.45
N ILE A 17 43.75 -37.42 53.59
CA ILE A 17 43.52 -36.32 52.62
C ILE A 17 42.01 -36.06 52.58
N GLU A 18 41.60 -34.84 52.92
CA GLU A 18 40.20 -34.40 52.75
C GLU A 18 39.77 -34.60 51.28
N PRO A 19 38.51 -34.99 51.02
CA PRO A 19 38.03 -35.08 49.65
C PRO A 19 38.10 -33.69 49.03
N VAL A 20 39.04 -33.50 48.10
CA VAL A 20 39.08 -32.29 47.29
C VAL A 20 37.83 -32.31 46.42
N ASP A 21 36.90 -31.39 46.69
CA ASP A 21 35.75 -31.15 45.83
C ASP A 21 36.26 -30.63 44.48
N LEU A 22 36.45 -31.57 43.55
CA LEU A 22 36.81 -31.29 42.16
C LEU A 22 35.73 -30.48 41.43
N GLY A 23 34.50 -30.45 41.97
CA GLY A 23 33.44 -29.55 41.53
C GLY A 23 33.81 -28.11 41.87
N ALA A 24 34.08 -27.80 43.14
CA ALA A 24 34.39 -26.45 43.62
C ALA A 24 35.59 -25.79 42.90
N ARG A 25 36.64 -26.56 42.55
CA ARG A 25 37.76 -26.03 41.75
C ARG A 25 37.38 -25.71 40.29
N ARG A 26 36.40 -26.42 39.72
CA ARG A 26 35.93 -26.19 38.36
C ARG A 26 35.08 -24.91 38.25
N TRP A 27 34.35 -24.54 39.30
CA TRP A 27 33.53 -23.32 39.30
C TRP A 27 34.33 -22.02 39.46
N ALA A 28 35.55 -22.09 40.02
CA ALA A 28 36.44 -20.93 40.17
C ALA A 28 37.06 -20.46 38.83
N GLU A 29 37.16 -21.33 37.82
CA GLU A 29 37.65 -20.97 36.48
C GLU A 29 36.59 -20.27 35.61
N TYR A 30 35.32 -20.19 36.05
CA TYR A 30 34.22 -19.59 35.28
C TYR A 30 33.86 -18.16 35.69
N GLN A 31 34.52 -17.56 36.70
CA GLN A 31 34.18 -16.21 37.17
C GLN A 31 34.75 -15.06 36.32
N ASP A 32 35.71 -15.33 35.43
CA ASP A 32 36.39 -14.29 34.62
C ASP A 32 36.22 -14.48 33.11
N LEU A 33 35.12 -15.11 32.65
CA LEU A 33 34.76 -15.01 31.24
C LEU A 33 34.17 -13.61 31.00
N PRO A 34 34.77 -12.77 30.13
CA PRO A 34 34.14 -11.52 29.73
C PRO A 34 32.75 -11.86 29.19
N ALA A 35 31.76 -11.02 29.54
CA ALA A 35 30.39 -11.19 29.07
C ALA A 35 30.42 -11.56 27.59
N LYS A 36 29.96 -12.79 27.29
CA LYS A 36 29.90 -13.31 25.93
C LYS A 36 29.21 -12.22 25.12
N VAL A 37 29.94 -11.60 24.20
CA VAL A 37 29.34 -10.71 23.20
C VAL A 37 28.19 -11.54 22.64
N GLU A 38 26.96 -11.09 22.89
CA GLU A 38 25.78 -11.73 22.34
C GLU A 38 25.99 -11.75 20.84
N THR A 39 26.45 -12.89 20.34
CA THR A 39 26.53 -13.16 18.92
C THR A 39 25.11 -12.99 18.43
N GLN A 40 24.86 -11.86 17.75
CA GLN A 40 23.58 -11.61 17.10
C GLN A 40 23.23 -12.88 16.32
N PRO A 41 22.08 -13.52 16.59
CA PRO A 41 21.73 -14.74 15.90
C PRO A 41 21.71 -14.45 14.41
N SER A 42 22.39 -15.30 13.64
CA SER A 42 22.40 -15.26 12.19
C SER A 42 20.97 -15.15 11.66
N THR A 43 20.71 -14.16 10.82
CA THR A 43 19.40 -13.68 10.35
C THR A 43 18.68 -14.61 9.36
N VAL A 44 18.75 -15.93 9.58
CA VAL A 44 18.19 -16.94 8.70
C VAL A 44 16.85 -17.43 9.27
N GLY A 45 15.79 -16.63 9.17
CA GLY A 45 14.44 -17.15 9.50
C GLY A 45 13.36 -16.16 9.90
N CYS A 46 13.70 -14.96 10.37
CA CYS A 46 12.68 -14.06 10.91
C CYS A 46 11.66 -13.58 9.86
N THR A 47 10.46 -13.26 10.30
CA THR A 47 9.36 -12.70 9.50
C THR A 47 8.69 -11.56 10.25
N PHE A 48 8.10 -10.59 9.53
CA PHE A 48 7.41 -9.46 10.15
C PHE A 48 6.09 -9.89 10.78
N THR A 49 5.37 -10.76 10.09
CA THR A 49 4.17 -11.41 10.59
C THR A 49 4.04 -12.82 10.00
N LYS A 50 3.26 -13.65 10.69
CA LYS A 50 2.88 -15.01 10.33
C LYS A 50 1.49 -15.33 10.90
N PRO A 51 0.82 -16.39 10.43
CA PRO A 51 -0.40 -16.86 11.06
C PRO A 51 -0.15 -17.22 12.53
N CYS A 52 -1.01 -16.75 13.44
CA CYS A 52 -0.93 -17.03 14.87
C CYS A 52 -1.19 -18.49 15.23
N LYS A 53 -1.75 -19.26 14.29
CA LYS A 53 -1.93 -20.72 14.43
C LYS A 53 -0.62 -21.50 14.29
N LEU A 54 0.41 -20.90 13.71
CA LEU A 54 1.74 -21.53 13.66
C LEU A 54 2.41 -21.38 15.03
N ALA A 55 3.07 -22.45 15.49
CA ALA A 55 3.79 -22.48 16.75
C ALA A 55 4.93 -21.44 16.81
N ASP A 56 5.37 -21.13 18.02
CA ASP A 56 6.53 -20.26 18.27
C ASP A 56 7.76 -20.74 17.49
N GLY A 57 8.47 -19.81 16.85
CA GLY A 57 9.65 -20.12 16.04
C GLY A 57 9.35 -20.70 14.65
N VAL A 58 8.08 -21.05 14.35
CA VAL A 58 7.68 -21.67 13.09
C VAL A 58 7.01 -20.65 12.18
N ILE A 59 7.61 -20.43 11.00
CA ILE A 59 7.11 -19.47 9.99
C ILE A 59 6.38 -20.13 8.81
N ASN A 60 6.48 -21.44 8.64
CA ASN A 60 5.93 -22.18 7.50
C ASN A 60 4.97 -23.27 7.97
N TYR A 61 3.98 -23.62 7.15
CA TYR A 61 3.19 -24.81 7.40
C TYR A 61 4.05 -26.07 7.22
N ALA A 62 3.87 -27.06 8.09
CA ALA A 62 4.57 -28.34 8.01
C ALA A 62 4.16 -29.15 6.77
N CYS A 63 2.92 -28.95 6.30
CA CYS A 63 2.38 -29.60 5.11
C CYS A 63 2.54 -28.70 3.89
N SER A 64 2.58 -29.31 2.70
CA SER A 64 2.61 -28.57 1.43
C SER A 64 1.29 -27.81 1.12
N PHE A 65 0.31 -27.84 2.02
CA PHE A 65 -0.97 -27.16 1.86
C PHE A 65 -1.01 -25.91 2.73
N ILE A 66 -1.30 -24.77 2.10
CA ILE A 66 -1.50 -23.48 2.77
C ILE A 66 -3.01 -23.19 2.76
N PRO A 67 -3.68 -23.08 3.92
CA PRO A 67 -5.10 -22.78 3.99
C PRO A 67 -5.40 -21.33 3.58
N THR A 68 -6.62 -21.10 3.08
CA THR A 68 -7.19 -19.75 3.00
C THR A 68 -7.66 -19.35 4.39
N GLU A 69 -7.20 -18.20 4.87
CA GLU A 69 -7.47 -17.74 6.24
C GLU A 69 -7.89 -16.29 6.29
N ALA A 70 -8.60 -15.89 7.34
CA ALA A 70 -8.95 -14.49 7.54
C ALA A 70 -7.69 -13.68 7.92
N VAL A 71 -7.63 -12.42 7.51
CA VAL A 71 -6.49 -11.52 7.84
C VAL A 71 -6.22 -11.43 9.35
N LYS A 72 -7.26 -11.57 10.20
CA LYS A 72 -7.15 -11.56 11.66
C LYS A 72 -6.22 -12.65 12.22
N GLU A 73 -6.03 -13.74 11.48
CA GLU A 73 -5.09 -14.79 11.88
C GLU A 73 -3.63 -14.32 11.78
N TYR A 74 -3.34 -13.27 11.00
CA TYR A 74 -2.00 -12.68 10.84
C TYR A 74 -1.80 -11.41 11.67
N GLY A 75 -2.88 -10.77 12.14
CA GLY A 75 -2.78 -9.51 12.84
C GLY A 75 -4.08 -8.74 12.96
N GLU A 76 -4.06 -7.73 13.81
CA GLU A 76 -5.14 -6.76 13.92
C GLU A 76 -5.06 -5.78 12.74
N LEU A 77 -6.15 -5.73 11.95
CA LEU A 77 -6.25 -4.90 10.77
C LEU A 77 -7.08 -3.64 11.07
N ALA A 78 -6.57 -2.48 10.66
CA ALA A 78 -7.34 -1.24 10.57
C ALA A 78 -7.36 -0.73 9.13
N LEU A 79 -8.51 -0.21 8.69
CA LEU A 79 -8.65 0.50 7.41
C LEU A 79 -8.82 2.00 7.68
N LEU A 80 -8.02 2.79 6.99
CA LEU A 80 -8.09 4.24 6.97
C LEU A 80 -8.40 4.73 5.56
N GLY A 81 -9.06 5.86 5.43
CA GLY A 81 -9.22 6.53 4.16
C GLY A 81 -9.38 8.03 4.30
N GLY A 82 -9.11 8.76 3.23
CA GLY A 82 -9.22 10.21 3.20
C GLY A 82 -10.01 10.69 2.00
N ARG A 83 -10.74 11.79 2.19
CA ARG A 83 -11.49 12.50 1.13
C ARG A 83 -11.02 13.93 0.92
N GLU A 84 -10.37 14.51 1.92
CA GLU A 84 -10.08 15.93 1.99
C GLU A 84 -8.61 16.18 2.33
N THR A 85 -8.03 17.15 1.63
CA THR A 85 -6.68 17.64 1.91
C THR A 85 -6.75 18.90 2.76
N ASP A 86 -5.75 19.09 3.63
CA ASP A 86 -5.59 20.35 4.35
C ASP A 86 -5.06 21.49 3.44
N ALA A 87 -4.83 22.67 4.01
CA ALA A 87 -4.31 23.83 3.28
C ALA A 87 -2.90 23.63 2.71
N ALA A 88 -2.12 22.70 3.28
CA ALA A 88 -0.81 22.30 2.77
C ALA A 88 -0.90 21.17 1.73
N GLY A 89 -2.11 20.71 1.40
CA GLY A 89 -2.37 19.63 0.45
C GLY A 89 -2.28 18.24 1.06
N ASN A 90 -2.06 18.08 2.36
CA ASN A 90 -1.90 16.75 2.96
C ASN A 90 -3.26 16.08 3.12
N LEU A 91 -3.40 14.83 2.66
CA LEU A 91 -4.64 14.07 2.80
C LEU A 91 -4.83 13.65 4.27
N ARG A 92 -5.96 14.09 4.85
CA ARG A 92 -6.37 13.71 6.19
C ARG A 92 -6.96 12.31 6.15
N LEU A 93 -6.46 11.42 7.01
CA LEU A 93 -6.95 10.06 7.13
C LEU A 93 -7.96 9.96 8.27
N GLY A 94 -9.12 9.37 7.98
CA GLY A 94 -10.12 8.96 8.95
C GLY A 94 -10.22 7.43 8.98
N ARG A 95 -10.64 6.89 10.13
CA ARG A 95 -10.81 5.46 10.36
C ARG A 95 -12.09 4.96 9.70
N ILE A 96 -11.95 4.00 8.78
CA ILE A 96 -13.05 3.27 8.14
C ILE A 96 -13.47 2.08 9.01
N SER A 97 -12.51 1.29 9.47
CA SER A 97 -12.77 0.11 10.31
C SER A 97 -11.55 -0.31 11.13
N GLY A 98 -11.77 -1.24 12.07
CA GLY A 98 -10.71 -1.84 12.89
C GLY A 98 -10.24 -0.93 14.02
N ASN A 99 -9.30 -1.44 14.82
CA ASN A 99 -8.72 -0.72 15.94
C ASN A 99 -7.33 -0.20 15.56
N VAL A 100 -7.12 1.08 15.81
CA VAL A 100 -5.82 1.73 15.63
C VAL A 100 -5.13 1.77 17.00
N PRO A 101 -3.83 1.46 17.12
CA PRO A 101 -3.12 1.57 18.39
C PRO A 101 -3.26 2.98 18.98
N ALA A 102 -3.64 3.09 20.26
CA ALA A 102 -3.88 4.39 20.90
C ALA A 102 -2.65 5.32 20.84
N ALA A 103 -1.46 4.76 21.09
CA ALA A 103 -0.18 5.45 21.01
C ALA A 103 0.15 5.98 19.60
N LEU A 104 -0.53 5.53 18.54
CA LEU A 104 -0.25 5.94 17.16
C LEU A 104 -0.48 7.44 16.95
N GLY A 105 -1.39 8.08 17.69
CA GLY A 105 -1.71 9.48 17.44
C GLY A 105 -2.35 9.69 16.07
N GLY A 106 -1.87 10.67 15.30
CA GLY A 106 -2.40 11.06 13.99
C GLY A 106 -1.53 10.62 12.81
N LEU A 107 -2.17 10.33 11.67
CA LEU A 107 -1.52 10.03 10.40
C LEU A 107 -2.13 10.83 9.25
N MET A 108 -1.28 11.34 8.37
CA MET A 108 -1.67 12.05 7.14
C MET A 108 -0.78 11.61 5.99
N LEU A 109 -1.32 11.59 4.76
CA LEU A 109 -0.49 11.37 3.57
C LEU A 109 -0.03 12.74 3.04
N GLY A 110 1.29 12.93 2.97
CA GLY A 110 1.93 14.22 2.75
C GLY A 110 2.05 14.65 1.28
N ALA A 111 2.06 15.97 1.09
CA ALA A 111 1.82 16.68 -0.16
C ALA A 111 3.04 17.09 -0.99
N ASN A 112 4.25 16.56 -0.78
CA ASN A 112 5.20 16.51 -1.91
C ASN A 112 4.66 15.64 -3.06
N ALA A 113 3.57 14.92 -2.79
CA ALA A 113 2.65 14.33 -3.74
C ALA A 113 1.63 15.31 -4.38
N LEU A 114 1.60 16.61 -4.02
CA LEU A 114 0.50 17.57 -4.31
C LEU A 114 0.92 19.06 -4.46
N VAL A 115 2.21 19.43 -4.52
CA VAL A 115 2.60 20.85 -4.73
C VAL A 115 2.50 21.26 -6.21
N PRO A 116 1.78 22.36 -6.55
CA PRO A 116 2.02 23.07 -7.79
C PRO A 116 3.33 23.85 -7.65
N ALA A 117 4.35 23.49 -8.43
CA ALA A 117 5.47 24.38 -8.66
C ALA A 117 4.96 25.60 -9.46
N GLY A 118 4.78 26.73 -8.78
CA GLY A 118 4.48 28.01 -9.41
C GLY A 118 3.47 28.83 -8.62
N GLY A 119 3.96 29.67 -7.72
CA GLY A 119 3.15 30.74 -7.15
C GLY A 119 2.82 31.80 -8.21
N VAL A 120 1.55 32.20 -8.30
CA VAL A 120 1.15 33.60 -8.48
C VAL A 120 -0.13 33.81 -7.66
N CYS A 121 -0.07 34.83 -6.81
CA CYS A 121 -1.17 35.38 -6.03
C CYS A 121 -2.33 35.84 -6.92
N GLY A 122 -3.57 35.59 -6.49
CA GLY A 122 -4.77 36.14 -7.11
C GLY A 122 -6.00 35.69 -6.34
N GLY A 123 -6.35 36.44 -5.30
CA GLY A 123 -7.22 36.00 -4.21
C GLY A 123 -8.67 35.67 -4.59
N LEU A 124 -9.30 34.91 -3.69
CA LEU A 124 -10.71 35.03 -3.37
C LEU A 124 -10.97 34.36 -2.01
N CYS A 125 -10.65 35.09 -0.95
CA CYS A 125 -11.46 35.00 0.26
C CYS A 125 -12.86 35.48 -0.12
N GLY A 126 -13.85 34.61 -0.04
CA GLY A 126 -15.25 34.90 -0.37
C GLY A 126 -16.18 34.20 0.61
N THR A 127 -16.30 34.79 1.79
CA THR A 127 -17.49 34.91 2.66
C THR A 127 -18.55 33.81 2.68
N ALA A 128 -18.83 33.36 3.91
CA ALA A 128 -20.09 32.77 4.32
C ALA A 128 -21.30 33.58 3.83
N VAL A 129 -22.34 32.87 3.37
CA VAL A 129 -23.72 33.35 3.35
C VAL A 129 -24.60 32.20 3.83
N GLY A 130 -25.33 32.45 4.92
CA GLY A 130 -26.23 31.48 5.52
C GLY A 130 -27.57 31.36 4.81
N GLY A 131 -28.22 30.22 5.05
CA GLY A 131 -29.68 30.07 5.15
C GLY A 131 -30.47 29.99 3.85
N THR A 132 -30.96 28.79 3.52
CA THR A 132 -32.41 28.48 3.60
C THR A 132 -32.62 26.97 3.59
N SER A 133 -33.42 26.51 4.56
CA SER A 133 -33.90 25.15 4.72
C SER A 133 -34.72 24.71 3.50
N GLY A 134 -34.29 23.62 2.87
CA GLY A 134 -35.05 22.87 1.88
C GLY A 134 -34.67 21.41 2.03
N ALA A 135 -35.50 20.64 2.74
CA ALA A 135 -35.32 19.22 2.92
C ALA A 135 -35.45 18.51 1.57
N LEU A 136 -34.31 18.14 0.99
CA LEU A 136 -34.21 17.06 0.03
C LEU A 136 -33.47 15.92 0.74
N ALA A 137 -34.26 14.97 1.27
CA ALA A 137 -33.77 13.63 1.54
C ALA A 137 -33.34 13.01 0.20
N SER A 138 -32.09 13.29 -0.17
CA SER A 138 -31.40 12.73 -1.32
C SER A 138 -30.15 12.08 -0.76
N GLY A 139 -30.07 10.76 -0.88
CA GLY A 139 -28.97 9.97 -0.33
C GLY A 139 -27.63 10.60 -0.73
N ALA A 140 -26.84 10.98 0.26
CA ALA A 140 -25.50 11.48 0.03
C ALA A 140 -24.70 10.35 -0.63
N VAL A 141 -24.46 10.48 -1.93
CA VAL A 141 -23.37 9.75 -2.58
C VAL A 141 -22.11 10.35 -1.98
N ALA A 142 -21.64 9.74 -0.90
CA ALA A 142 -20.41 10.16 -0.24
C ALA A 142 -19.29 10.11 -1.29
N GLY A 143 -18.58 11.22 -1.48
CA GLY A 143 -17.55 11.32 -2.52
C GLY A 143 -16.51 10.20 -2.40
N GLY A 144 -15.95 9.77 -3.54
CA GLY A 144 -14.94 8.71 -3.56
C GLY A 144 -13.70 9.07 -2.74
N LEU A 145 -13.02 8.06 -2.22
CA LEU A 145 -11.80 8.22 -1.43
C LEU A 145 -10.63 8.66 -2.34
N LEU A 146 -9.86 9.64 -1.87
CA LEU A 146 -8.60 10.05 -2.52
C LEU A 146 -7.47 9.05 -2.22
N GLY A 147 -7.54 8.37 -1.09
CA GLY A 147 -6.64 7.28 -0.73
C GLY A 147 -7.21 6.39 0.36
N VAL A 148 -6.78 5.13 0.34
CA VAL A 148 -7.10 4.10 1.33
C VAL A 148 -5.79 3.48 1.83
N ILE A 149 -5.67 3.27 3.13
CA ILE A 149 -4.55 2.56 3.76
C ILE A 149 -5.11 1.40 4.58
N ALA A 150 -4.57 0.21 4.39
CA ALA A 150 -4.74 -0.90 5.31
C ALA A 150 -3.50 -1.03 6.18
N MET A 151 -3.68 -1.07 7.50
CA MET A 151 -2.60 -1.22 8.48
C MET A 151 -2.79 -2.51 9.25
N LEU A 152 -1.75 -3.33 9.33
CA LEU A 152 -1.74 -4.62 10.03
C LEU A 152 -0.70 -4.59 11.15
N ALA A 153 -1.17 -4.76 12.39
CA ALA A 153 -0.33 -5.02 13.55
C ALA A 153 -0.20 -6.54 13.76
N PRO A 154 1.01 -7.13 13.82
CA PRO A 154 1.18 -8.57 14.00
C PRO A 154 0.49 -9.11 15.26
N SER A 155 -0.18 -10.27 15.17
CA SER A 155 -0.94 -10.89 16.28
C SER A 155 -0.07 -11.71 17.24
N SER A 156 1.03 -12.31 16.78
CA SER A 156 1.91 -13.19 17.57
C SER A 156 3.02 -12.43 18.31
N LEU A 157 2.66 -11.45 19.13
CA LEU A 157 3.63 -10.66 19.90
C LEU A 157 4.45 -11.56 20.84
N GLY A 158 5.77 -11.49 20.75
CA GLY A 158 6.69 -12.29 21.57
C GLY A 158 7.13 -13.61 20.95
N ASP A 159 6.66 -13.94 19.75
CA ASP A 159 7.14 -15.10 18.99
C ASP A 159 8.57 -14.89 18.50
N SER A 160 9.42 -15.88 18.75
CA SER A 160 10.85 -15.87 18.46
C SER A 160 11.19 -15.84 16.96
N ALA A 161 10.22 -16.17 16.10
CA ALA A 161 10.38 -16.03 14.66
C ALA A 161 10.06 -14.63 14.14
N LEU A 162 9.52 -13.72 14.97
CA LEU A 162 9.28 -12.36 14.52
C LEU A 162 10.54 -11.51 14.60
N TYR A 163 10.65 -10.53 13.69
CA TYR A 163 11.70 -9.53 13.83
C TYR A 163 11.51 -8.71 15.11
N THR A 164 12.60 -8.42 15.81
CA THR A 164 12.61 -7.39 16.85
C THR A 164 12.58 -5.99 16.23
N GLU A 165 12.18 -4.98 17.01
CA GLU A 165 12.20 -3.60 16.55
C GLU A 165 13.63 -3.16 16.16
N GLU A 166 14.62 -3.56 16.95
CA GLU A 166 16.04 -3.29 16.73
C GLU A 166 16.52 -3.90 15.40
N GLN A 167 16.08 -5.11 15.07
CA GLN A 167 16.38 -5.73 13.79
C GLN A 167 15.77 -4.91 12.64
N LEU A 168 14.47 -4.61 12.69
CA LEU A 168 13.79 -3.84 11.65
C LEU A 168 14.43 -2.45 11.43
N LYS A 169 14.92 -1.80 12.50
CA LYS A 169 15.63 -0.50 12.40
C LYS A 169 16.88 -0.55 11.52
N SER A 170 17.48 -1.72 11.29
CA SER A 170 18.69 -1.87 10.46
C SER A 170 18.40 -2.39 9.04
N LEU A 171 17.25 -3.01 8.82
CA LEU A 171 16.91 -3.67 7.57
C LEU A 171 16.47 -2.68 6.49
N LYS A 172 16.75 -3.01 5.21
CA LYS A 172 16.16 -2.31 4.05
C LYS A 172 14.83 -2.93 3.63
N ALA A 173 14.68 -4.23 3.84
CA ALA A 173 13.46 -4.97 3.61
C ALA A 173 13.34 -6.09 4.65
N GLY A 174 12.12 -6.43 5.05
CA GLY A 174 11.80 -7.51 5.97
C GLY A 174 10.96 -8.58 5.29
N ARG A 175 11.23 -9.85 5.57
CA ARG A 175 10.37 -10.96 5.15
C ARG A 175 8.99 -10.82 5.81
N SER A 176 7.92 -11.13 5.12
CA SER A 176 6.58 -11.31 5.70
C SER A 176 5.91 -12.54 5.11
N ARG A 177 5.05 -13.21 5.89
CA ARG A 177 4.23 -14.35 5.42
C ARG A 177 2.91 -13.93 4.76
N VAL A 178 2.59 -12.64 4.78
CA VAL A 178 1.41 -12.08 4.11
C VAL A 178 1.74 -10.78 3.40
N ARG A 179 1.11 -10.59 2.24
CA ARG A 179 0.98 -9.31 1.55
C ARG A 179 -0.48 -9.04 1.24
N LEU A 180 -0.92 -7.83 1.51
CA LEU A 180 -2.30 -7.38 1.34
C LEU A 180 -2.41 -6.43 0.16
N HIS A 181 -3.59 -6.41 -0.44
CA HIS A 181 -4.03 -5.43 -1.40
C HIS A 181 -5.37 -4.84 -0.96
N ILE A 182 -5.55 -3.54 -1.18
CA ILE A 182 -6.81 -2.81 -0.91
C ILE A 182 -7.02 -1.81 -2.04
N GLU A 183 -8.25 -1.61 -2.48
CA GLU A 183 -8.62 -0.56 -3.44
C GLU A 183 -10.09 -0.14 -3.27
N GLU A 184 -10.40 1.07 -3.72
CA GLU A 184 -11.78 1.54 -3.87
C GLU A 184 -12.25 1.33 -5.32
N GLN A 185 -13.32 0.57 -5.48
CA GLN A 185 -13.95 0.29 -6.76
C GLN A 185 -14.71 1.51 -7.30
N VAL A 186 -15.10 1.43 -8.58
CA VAL A 186 -15.79 2.52 -9.29
C VAL A 186 -17.16 2.85 -8.68
N ASP A 187 -17.77 1.89 -7.99
CA ASP A 187 -19.05 2.07 -7.28
C ASP A 187 -18.90 2.58 -5.84
N GLY A 188 -17.66 2.88 -5.40
CA GLY A 188 -17.35 3.35 -4.05
C GLY A 188 -17.22 2.23 -3.01
N THR A 189 -17.38 0.96 -3.39
CA THR A 189 -17.12 -0.16 -2.48
C THR A 189 -15.63 -0.43 -2.37
N LEU A 190 -15.21 -1.01 -1.25
CA LEU A 190 -13.83 -1.41 -1.04
C LEU A 190 -13.63 -2.88 -1.43
N LYS A 191 -12.58 -3.16 -2.20
CA LYS A 191 -12.08 -4.52 -2.47
C LYS A 191 -10.76 -4.72 -1.73
N GLY A 192 -10.64 -5.81 -0.99
CA GLY A 192 -9.40 -6.19 -0.31
C GLY A 192 -9.20 -7.69 -0.29
N TYR A 193 -7.95 -8.12 -0.44
CA TYR A 193 -7.52 -9.52 -0.38
C TYR A 193 -6.04 -9.56 -0.01
N GLY A 194 -5.50 -10.74 0.28
CA GLY A 194 -4.07 -10.92 0.45
C GLY A 194 -3.61 -12.28 -0.02
N TYR A 195 -2.29 -12.42 -0.13
CA TYR A 195 -1.65 -13.69 -0.44
C TYR A 195 -0.70 -14.09 0.69
N ASN A 196 -0.69 -15.38 1.00
CA ASN A 196 0.40 -15.98 1.75
C ASN A 196 1.64 -16.10 0.85
N THR A 197 2.80 -15.72 1.37
CA THR A 197 4.03 -15.61 0.58
C THR A 197 4.97 -16.82 0.71
N GLU A 198 4.64 -17.82 1.53
CA GLU A 198 5.53 -18.95 1.87
C GLU A 198 6.10 -19.68 0.64
N LYS A 199 5.29 -19.83 -0.40
CA LYS A 199 5.69 -20.50 -1.66
C LYS A 199 6.21 -19.55 -2.73
N ARG A 200 6.28 -18.24 -2.45
CA ARG A 200 6.67 -17.19 -3.38
C ARG A 200 7.75 -16.33 -2.76
N ARG A 201 8.99 -16.83 -2.78
CA ARG A 201 10.17 -16.12 -2.23
C ARG A 201 10.36 -14.74 -2.86
N ASP A 202 9.97 -14.58 -4.12
CA ASP A 202 9.93 -13.33 -4.86
C ASP A 202 8.95 -12.30 -4.27
N TRP A 203 7.99 -12.73 -3.46
CA TRP A 203 6.97 -11.90 -2.81
C TRP A 203 7.24 -11.64 -1.32
N GLU A 204 8.17 -12.35 -0.70
CA GLU A 204 8.34 -12.32 0.75
C GLU A 204 8.87 -10.99 1.29
N MET A 205 9.69 -10.27 0.52
CA MET A 205 10.49 -9.15 1.03
C MET A 205 9.76 -7.81 0.86
N ILE A 206 9.38 -7.16 1.95
CA ILE A 206 8.68 -5.86 1.97
C ILE A 206 9.66 -4.76 2.39
N PRO A 207 9.72 -3.61 1.68
CA PRO A 207 10.58 -2.50 2.08
C PRO A 207 10.31 -2.00 3.50
N VAL A 208 11.37 -1.70 4.25
CA VAL A 208 11.28 -1.18 5.62
C VAL A 208 11.54 0.32 5.61
N VAL A 209 10.53 1.09 5.98
CA VAL A 209 10.54 2.56 6.01
C VAL A 209 10.52 3.04 7.45
N ARG A 210 11.31 4.07 7.72
CA ARG A 210 11.46 4.68 9.06
C ARG A 210 10.96 6.12 9.00
N PHE A 211 10.29 6.54 10.06
CA PHE A 211 10.02 7.97 10.26
C PHE A 211 11.31 8.71 10.61
N GLN A 212 11.47 9.88 10.01
CA GLN A 212 12.58 10.79 10.26
C GLN A 212 12.02 12.17 10.60
N LEU A 213 12.68 12.87 11.52
CA LEU A 213 12.34 14.25 11.83
C LEU A 213 12.74 15.15 10.65
N ARG A 214 11.77 15.81 10.02
CA ARG A 214 11.94 16.82 8.96
C ARG A 214 11.04 18.00 9.28
N ASP A 215 11.59 19.21 9.39
CA ASP A 215 10.83 20.44 9.65
C ASP A 215 9.85 20.33 10.83
N GLN A 216 10.32 19.75 11.95
CA GLN A 216 9.53 19.49 13.17
C GLN A 216 8.41 18.45 13.02
N GLN A 217 8.31 17.76 11.88
CA GLN A 217 7.35 16.68 11.64
C GLN A 217 8.08 15.34 11.52
N GLN A 218 7.40 14.25 11.90
CA GLN A 218 7.91 12.90 11.64
C GLN A 218 7.41 12.44 10.28
N VAL A 219 8.33 12.22 9.34
CA VAL A 219 8.01 11.93 7.94
C VAL A 219 8.67 10.61 7.52
N ALA A 220 7.86 9.72 6.96
CA ALA A 220 8.31 8.50 6.31
C ALA A 220 8.16 8.66 4.79
N ASP A 221 9.26 8.48 4.05
CA ASP A 221 9.28 8.52 2.59
C ASP A 221 8.92 7.14 2.03
N LEU A 222 7.83 7.09 1.26
CA LEU A 222 7.27 5.86 0.70
C LEU A 222 7.65 5.67 -0.77
N GLY A 223 8.49 6.56 -1.33
CA GLY A 223 8.80 6.58 -2.75
C GLY A 223 7.72 7.28 -3.57
N ASP A 224 8.02 7.51 -4.85
CA ASP A 224 7.12 8.13 -5.84
C ASP A 224 6.54 9.50 -5.41
N GLY A 225 7.26 10.22 -4.55
CA GLY A 225 6.85 11.51 -3.99
C GLY A 225 5.79 11.41 -2.89
N ILE A 226 5.39 10.19 -2.51
CA ILE A 226 4.41 9.93 -1.46
C ILE A 226 5.14 9.87 -0.13
N THR A 227 4.60 10.58 0.86
CA THR A 227 5.12 10.56 2.23
C THR A 227 3.99 10.27 3.21
N LEU A 228 4.33 9.65 4.33
CA LEU A 228 3.44 9.52 5.47
C LEU A 228 3.94 10.46 6.57
N ILE A 229 3.07 11.34 7.04
CA ILE A 229 3.33 12.27 8.11
C ILE A 229 2.69 11.71 9.37
N TRP A 230 3.50 11.56 10.42
CA TRP A 230 3.08 11.05 11.71
C TRP A 230 3.12 12.15 12.76
N THR A 231 2.03 12.24 13.53
CA THR A 231 1.94 13.12 14.69
C THR A 231 1.77 12.22 15.92
N PRO A 232 2.80 12.10 16.79
CA PRO A 232 2.71 11.27 17.99
C PRO A 232 1.53 11.66 18.88
N ALA A 233 0.96 10.69 19.59
CA ALA A 233 -0.07 10.98 20.60
C ALA A 233 0.54 11.83 21.72
N VAL A 234 -0.18 12.88 22.13
CA VAL A 234 0.23 13.73 23.28
C VAL A 234 0.14 12.94 24.58
N ASP A 235 -0.87 12.07 24.69
CA ASP A 235 -1.03 11.11 25.79
C ASP A 235 -1.25 9.70 25.21
N PRO A 236 -0.29 8.77 25.36
CA PRO A 236 -0.41 7.40 24.87
C PRO A 236 -1.58 6.60 25.46
N SER A 237 -2.16 7.07 26.57
CA SER A 237 -3.33 6.47 27.24
C SER A 237 -4.68 7.02 26.76
N SER A 238 -4.68 8.09 25.95
CA SER A 238 -5.89 8.70 25.41
C SER A 238 -6.46 7.92 24.21
N THR A 239 -7.74 8.14 23.88
CA THR A 239 -8.40 7.50 22.72
C THR A 239 -7.70 7.86 21.41
N SER A 240 -7.51 6.86 20.52
CA SER A 240 -6.84 6.97 19.22
C SER A 240 -7.05 8.33 18.53
N GLY A 241 -5.94 8.99 18.18
CA GLY A 241 -5.96 10.32 17.55
C GLY A 241 -6.56 10.36 16.15
N ILE A 242 -6.76 9.22 15.49
CA ILE A 242 -7.41 9.14 14.17
C ILE A 242 -8.94 9.08 14.33
N PRO A 243 -9.69 10.11 13.91
CA PRO A 243 -11.15 10.14 14.05
C PRO A 243 -11.82 9.15 13.07
N PRO A 244 -13.06 8.69 13.35
CA PRO A 244 -13.87 7.98 12.37
C PRO A 244 -14.05 8.79 11.08
N LEU A 245 -14.06 8.11 9.93
CA LEU A 245 -14.36 8.76 8.66
C LEU A 245 -15.88 8.90 8.50
N GLU A 246 -16.35 10.14 8.35
CA GLU A 246 -17.75 10.44 8.10
C GLU A 246 -18.25 9.74 6.82
N ALA A 247 -19.39 9.05 6.91
CA ALA A 247 -19.93 8.23 5.82
C ALA A 247 -18.89 7.28 5.20
N ALA A 248 -18.10 6.60 6.03
CA ALA A 248 -17.13 5.60 5.59
C ALA A 248 -17.80 4.47 4.78
N PRO A 249 -17.15 3.98 3.70
CA PRO A 249 -17.63 2.79 3.00
C PRO A 249 -17.56 1.55 3.91
N GLN A 250 -18.35 0.54 3.60
CA GLN A 250 -18.30 -0.73 4.32
C GLN A 250 -16.94 -1.42 4.08
N ALA A 251 -16.26 -1.80 5.16
CA ALA A 251 -15.04 -2.58 5.08
C ALA A 251 -15.33 -4.02 4.60
N PRO A 252 -14.58 -4.54 3.62
CA PRO A 252 -14.76 -5.90 3.12
C PRO A 252 -14.11 -6.90 4.09
N PRO A 253 -14.60 -8.15 4.16
CA PRO A 253 -13.82 -9.22 4.76
C PRO A 253 -12.56 -9.45 3.91
N ILE A 254 -11.39 -9.43 4.53
CA ILE A 254 -10.11 -9.70 3.85
C ILE A 254 -9.66 -11.13 4.16
N TRP A 255 -9.52 -11.90 3.08
CA TRP A 255 -9.01 -13.26 3.10
C TRP A 255 -7.60 -13.31 2.54
N ILE A 256 -6.76 -14.17 3.15
CA ILE A 256 -5.39 -14.44 2.76
C ILE A 256 -5.38 -15.79 2.05
N TYR A 257 -5.07 -15.76 0.76
CA TYR A 257 -5.13 -16.92 -0.11
C TYR A 257 -3.75 -17.56 -0.30
N PRO A 258 -3.69 -18.88 -0.52
CA PRO A 258 -2.48 -19.50 -1.06
C PRO A 258 -2.21 -18.95 -2.48
N PRO A 259 -0.94 -18.83 -2.90
CA PRO A 259 -0.60 -18.30 -4.22
C PRO A 259 -0.80 -19.37 -5.30
N THR A 260 -2.06 -19.66 -5.65
CA THR A 260 -2.47 -20.67 -6.63
C THR A 260 -3.43 -20.10 -7.67
N GLU A 261 -3.49 -20.69 -8.87
CA GLU A 261 -4.42 -20.28 -9.93
C GLU A 261 -5.90 -20.34 -9.49
N GLN A 262 -6.22 -21.25 -8.56
CA GLN A 262 -7.57 -21.37 -7.99
C GLN A 262 -7.96 -20.12 -7.19
N ALA A 263 -7.02 -19.56 -6.42
CA ALA A 263 -7.25 -18.31 -5.71
C ALA A 263 -7.43 -17.13 -6.68
N ASP A 264 -6.65 -17.11 -7.77
CA ASP A 264 -6.69 -16.03 -8.75
C ASP A 264 -8.03 -15.93 -9.48
N ASN A 265 -8.63 -17.09 -9.80
CA ASN A 265 -9.97 -17.17 -10.38
C ASN A 265 -11.07 -16.64 -9.43
N LEU A 266 -10.86 -16.71 -8.12
CA LEU A 266 -11.81 -16.23 -7.12
C LEU A 266 -11.68 -14.71 -6.87
N ILE A 267 -10.47 -14.16 -6.89
CA ILE A 267 -10.20 -12.74 -6.58
C ILE A 267 -10.63 -11.80 -7.73
N VAL A 268 -10.79 -12.34 -8.95
CA VAL A 268 -11.18 -11.64 -10.18
C VAL A 268 -10.24 -10.45 -10.50
N ASN A 269 -9.37 -10.64 -11.49
CA ASN A 269 -8.30 -9.69 -11.86
C ASN A 269 -7.43 -9.28 -10.65
N PRO A 270 -6.75 -10.24 -10.00
CA PRO A 270 -5.81 -9.91 -8.94
C PRO A 270 -4.63 -9.07 -9.47
N LEU A 271 -4.18 -8.15 -8.64
CA LEU A 271 -2.85 -7.56 -8.71
C LEU A 271 -1.92 -8.40 -7.83
N TYR A 272 -0.65 -8.44 -8.19
CA TYR A 272 0.33 -9.27 -7.49
C TYR A 272 1.50 -8.41 -6.99
N PRO A 273 2.18 -8.80 -5.90
CA PRO A 273 3.50 -8.26 -5.60
C PRO A 273 4.42 -8.44 -6.83
N PRO A 274 5.28 -7.46 -7.17
CA PRO A 274 5.62 -6.26 -6.40
C PRO A 274 4.77 -5.02 -6.70
N GLN A 275 3.63 -5.15 -7.38
CA GLN A 275 2.79 -4.01 -7.80
C GLN A 275 2.08 -3.31 -6.63
N TYR A 276 2.18 -3.85 -5.42
CA TYR A 276 1.61 -3.25 -4.22
C TYR A 276 2.49 -2.10 -3.75
N GLN A 277 1.86 -1.04 -3.25
CA GLN A 277 2.54 0.02 -2.54
C GLN A 277 2.47 -0.27 -1.04
N ASP A 278 3.31 -1.20 -0.61
CA ASP A 278 3.32 -1.77 0.74
C ASP A 278 4.67 -1.66 1.44
N PHE A 279 4.63 -1.45 2.76
CA PHE A 279 5.80 -1.13 3.56
C PHE A 279 5.68 -1.69 4.98
N ILE A 280 6.82 -1.98 5.59
CA ILE A 280 6.94 -2.14 7.04
C ILE A 280 7.36 -0.77 7.60
N LEU A 281 6.46 -0.13 8.35
CA LEU A 281 6.73 1.13 9.04
C LEU A 281 7.37 0.89 10.39
N VAL A 282 8.50 1.54 10.63
CA VAL A 282 9.20 1.54 11.92
C VAL A 282 9.11 2.95 12.52
N PHE A 283 8.54 3.01 13.72
CA PHE A 283 8.36 4.26 14.46
C PHE A 283 9.61 4.61 15.27
N PRO A 284 9.80 5.90 15.64
CA PRO A 284 10.91 6.33 16.46
C PRO A 284 10.93 5.61 17.83
N PRO A 285 12.12 5.35 18.39
CA PRO A 285 12.26 4.73 19.71
C PRO A 285 11.51 5.50 20.79
N GLY A 286 10.88 4.78 21.73
CA GLY A 286 10.15 5.40 22.85
C GLY A 286 8.78 5.99 22.47
N SER A 287 8.34 5.86 21.21
CA SER A 287 7.01 6.30 20.76
C SER A 287 5.85 5.51 21.37
N GLY A 288 6.11 4.32 21.89
CA GLY A 288 5.07 3.38 22.33
C GLY A 288 4.29 2.73 21.17
N VAL A 289 4.68 2.99 19.92
CA VAL A 289 4.07 2.43 18.71
C VAL A 289 4.97 1.35 18.14
N ARG A 290 4.47 0.12 18.12
CA ARG A 290 5.18 -0.99 17.47
C ARG A 290 5.18 -0.84 15.95
N PRO A 291 6.16 -1.42 15.24
CA PRO A 291 6.17 -1.46 13.79
C PRO A 291 4.87 -2.03 13.18
N LEU A 292 4.44 -1.46 12.05
CA LEU A 292 3.19 -1.82 11.36
C LEU A 292 3.47 -2.19 9.91
N TYR A 293 2.77 -3.20 9.38
CA TYR A 293 2.69 -3.38 7.93
C TYR A 293 1.59 -2.46 7.39
N ILE A 294 1.88 -1.74 6.33
CA ILE A 294 0.89 -0.94 5.62
C ILE A 294 0.84 -1.31 4.15
N VAL A 295 -0.34 -1.24 3.55
CA VAL A 295 -0.51 -1.14 2.10
C VAL A 295 -1.44 0.02 1.80
N MET A 296 -1.14 0.76 0.74
CA MET A 296 -1.97 1.87 0.31
C MET A 296 -2.45 1.68 -1.12
N SER A 297 -3.65 2.20 -1.36
CA SER A 297 -4.14 2.52 -2.68
C SER A 297 -4.50 3.99 -2.66
N VAL A 298 -3.53 4.77 -3.11
CA VAL A 298 -3.68 6.19 -3.28
C VAL A 298 -3.94 6.49 -4.74
N ARG A 299 -4.92 7.36 -5.02
CA ARG A 299 -5.09 7.91 -6.36
C ARG A 299 -4.09 9.06 -6.60
N PHE A 300 -2.85 8.96 -6.11
CA PHE A 300 -1.82 10.00 -6.11
C PHE A 300 -0.54 9.53 -6.80
N ASN A 301 -0.51 9.61 -8.12
CA ASN A 301 0.77 9.69 -8.83
C ASN A 301 0.81 11.10 -9.39
N PRO A 302 1.24 12.14 -8.66
CA PRO A 302 1.36 13.46 -9.25
C PRO A 302 2.44 13.48 -10.33
N GLY A 303 2.35 14.43 -11.23
CA GLY A 303 3.42 14.66 -12.19
C GLY A 303 3.12 15.81 -13.12
N VAL A 304 4.17 16.20 -13.82
CA VAL A 304 4.15 17.26 -14.83
C VAL A 304 4.00 16.61 -16.18
N VAL A 305 3.09 17.15 -17.00
CA VAL A 305 2.93 16.67 -18.37
C VAL A 305 4.17 17.00 -19.21
N THR A 306 4.77 15.98 -19.80
CA THR A 306 5.89 16.06 -20.74
C THR A 306 5.48 15.51 -22.11
N GLY A 307 6.36 15.63 -23.10
CA GLY A 307 6.14 15.11 -24.44
C GLY A 307 5.52 16.12 -25.41
N GLU A 308 5.71 15.84 -26.69
CA GLU A 308 5.33 16.74 -27.79
C GLU A 308 3.95 16.43 -28.37
N GLY A 309 3.48 15.19 -28.24
CA GLY A 309 2.35 14.67 -28.98
C GLY A 309 2.67 14.53 -30.47
N LYS A 310 1.67 14.19 -31.29
CA LYS A 310 1.85 14.04 -32.74
C LYS A 310 0.85 14.87 -33.52
N ASN A 311 1.26 15.34 -34.70
CA ASN A 311 0.33 15.92 -35.66
C ASN A 311 -0.57 14.80 -36.20
N VAL A 312 -1.88 15.03 -36.11
CA VAL A 312 -2.90 14.08 -36.55
C VAL A 312 -3.63 14.65 -37.76
N MET A 313 -3.90 13.80 -38.76
CA MET A 313 -4.58 14.19 -39.98
C MET A 313 -5.93 13.49 -40.08
N GLY A 314 -6.97 14.20 -40.53
CA GLY A 314 -8.31 13.66 -40.69
C GLY A 314 -9.05 13.44 -39.36
N ILE A 315 -9.89 12.40 -39.31
CA ILE A 315 -10.70 12.08 -38.12
C ILE A 315 -9.79 11.41 -37.08
N TRP A 316 -9.50 12.11 -36.00
CA TRP A 316 -8.50 11.70 -35.00
C TRP A 316 -8.79 10.32 -34.42
N LEU A 317 -10.00 10.05 -33.93
CA LEU A 317 -10.33 8.77 -33.29
C LEU A 317 -10.62 7.62 -34.28
N ALA A 318 -10.51 7.83 -35.59
CA ALA A 318 -10.79 6.78 -36.57
C ALA A 318 -9.81 5.59 -36.46
N GLY A 319 -8.56 5.86 -36.07
CA GLY A 319 -7.52 4.84 -35.90
C GLY A 319 -7.45 4.19 -34.50
N ALA A 320 -8.35 4.54 -33.57
CA ALA A 320 -8.23 4.10 -32.17
C ALA A 320 -8.50 2.59 -31.98
N GLY A 321 -9.03 1.91 -33.00
CA GLY A 321 -9.30 0.47 -32.99
C GLY A 321 -8.24 -0.39 -33.69
N ILE A 322 -7.07 0.16 -34.03
CA ILE A 322 -5.99 -0.55 -34.73
C ILE A 322 -4.62 -0.25 -34.11
N GLY A 323 -3.62 -1.11 -34.36
CA GLY A 323 -2.24 -0.89 -33.94
C GLY A 323 -2.10 -0.67 -32.43
N LEU A 324 -1.46 0.42 -32.02
CA LEU A 324 -1.37 0.86 -30.62
C LEU A 324 -2.37 1.98 -30.30
N GLY A 325 -3.38 2.21 -31.15
CA GLY A 325 -4.31 3.34 -31.05
C GLY A 325 -3.81 4.61 -31.74
N VAL A 326 -4.40 5.74 -31.39
CA VAL A 326 -4.02 7.06 -31.93
C VAL A 326 -3.27 7.90 -30.90
N PRO A 327 -2.23 8.64 -31.31
CA PRO A 327 -1.45 9.45 -30.38
C PRO A 327 -2.25 10.65 -29.86
N ILE A 328 -1.77 11.24 -28.76
CA ILE A 328 -2.27 12.53 -28.29
C ILE A 328 -1.91 13.62 -29.31
N PRO A 329 -2.87 14.47 -29.77
CA PRO A 329 -2.58 15.52 -30.73
C PRO A 329 -1.62 16.57 -30.18
N ALA A 330 -0.65 17.01 -30.99
CA ALA A 330 0.38 17.97 -30.58
C ALA A 330 -0.19 19.30 -30.07
N VAL A 331 -1.29 19.80 -30.67
CA VAL A 331 -1.99 21.00 -30.20
C VAL A 331 -2.57 20.85 -28.80
N ILE A 332 -2.98 19.63 -28.43
CA ILE A 332 -3.50 19.33 -27.09
C ILE A 332 -2.36 19.09 -26.10
N ALA A 333 -1.31 18.39 -26.52
CA ALA A 333 -0.10 18.22 -25.74
C ALA A 333 0.50 19.58 -25.34
N THR A 334 0.61 20.51 -26.28
CA THR A 334 1.10 21.88 -26.03
C THR A 334 0.28 22.60 -24.96
N GLN A 335 -1.05 22.44 -24.95
CA GLN A 335 -1.90 23.07 -23.94
C GLN A 335 -1.73 22.47 -22.54
N LEU A 336 -1.30 21.21 -22.43
CA LEU A 336 -1.20 20.48 -21.18
C LEU A 336 0.23 20.42 -20.65
N ARG A 337 1.23 20.51 -21.52
CA ARG A 337 2.65 20.43 -21.20
C ARG A 337 3.03 21.44 -20.12
N GLY A 338 3.85 21.00 -19.17
CA GLY A 338 4.28 21.82 -18.04
C GLY A 338 3.22 22.01 -16.96
N LYS A 339 1.97 21.56 -17.16
CA LYS A 339 0.96 21.57 -16.10
C LYS A 339 1.17 20.37 -15.18
N SER A 340 1.09 20.63 -13.88
CA SER A 340 1.08 19.60 -12.85
C SER A 340 -0.32 19.06 -12.61
N PHE A 341 -0.42 17.75 -12.45
CA PHE A 341 -1.65 17.05 -12.08
C PHE A 341 -1.39 16.21 -10.84
N GLY A 342 -2.33 16.18 -9.90
CA GLY A 342 -2.22 15.34 -8.68
C GLY A 342 -2.58 13.87 -8.91
N SER A 343 -3.14 13.54 -10.09
CA SER A 343 -3.49 12.16 -10.47
C SER A 343 -3.66 12.01 -11.98
N PHE A 344 -3.42 10.81 -12.50
CA PHE A 344 -3.64 10.53 -13.93
C PHE A 344 -5.09 10.74 -14.35
N ASN A 345 -6.06 10.55 -13.44
CA ASN A 345 -7.46 10.83 -13.72
C ASN A 345 -7.75 12.33 -13.86
N SER A 346 -7.08 13.19 -13.07
CA SER A 346 -7.18 14.65 -13.23
C SER A 346 -6.58 15.11 -14.56
N PHE A 347 -5.45 14.54 -14.96
CA PHE A 347 -4.88 14.72 -16.29
C PHE A 347 -5.84 14.26 -17.39
N ARG A 348 -6.39 13.03 -17.31
CA ARG A 348 -7.36 12.50 -18.27
C ARG A 348 -8.57 13.42 -18.41
N ARG A 349 -9.09 13.96 -17.31
CA ARG A 349 -10.21 14.92 -17.32
C ARG A 349 -9.84 16.22 -18.04
N ALA A 350 -8.65 16.75 -17.79
CA ALA A 350 -8.16 17.95 -18.46
C ALA A 350 -7.90 17.71 -19.96
N LEU A 351 -7.39 16.54 -20.33
CA LEU A 351 -7.20 16.11 -21.71
C LEU A 351 -8.52 16.17 -22.49
N TRP A 352 -9.58 15.53 -21.99
CA TRP A 352 -10.87 15.54 -22.68
C TRP A 352 -11.50 16.93 -22.76
N LYS A 353 -11.33 17.76 -21.73
CA LYS A 353 -11.77 19.16 -21.77
C LYS A 353 -11.02 19.96 -22.83
N ALA A 354 -9.70 19.80 -22.92
CA ALA A 354 -8.87 20.48 -23.91
C ALA A 354 -9.28 20.08 -25.34
N ILE A 355 -9.55 18.80 -25.58
CA ILE A 355 -10.06 18.30 -26.87
C ILE A 355 -11.41 18.92 -27.21
N ALA A 356 -12.36 18.92 -26.27
CA ALA A 356 -13.70 19.46 -26.50
C ALA A 356 -13.70 20.96 -26.81
N ASN A 357 -12.76 21.70 -26.23
CA ASN A 357 -12.62 23.15 -26.42
C ASN A 357 -11.68 23.50 -27.58
N CYS A 358 -11.09 22.51 -28.26
CA CYS A 358 -10.18 22.75 -29.38
C CYS A 358 -10.98 22.83 -30.69
N PRO A 359 -10.91 23.97 -31.43
CA PRO A 359 -11.65 24.15 -32.67
C PRO A 359 -11.35 23.08 -33.73
N GLU A 360 -10.11 22.56 -33.77
CA GLU A 360 -9.70 21.50 -34.71
C GLU A 360 -10.45 20.18 -34.53
N PHE A 361 -10.94 19.93 -33.31
CA PHE A 361 -11.63 18.69 -32.94
C PHE A 361 -13.13 18.87 -32.70
N ALA A 362 -13.61 20.10 -32.52
CA ALA A 362 -14.99 20.41 -32.14
C ALA A 362 -16.05 19.79 -33.07
N GLY A 363 -15.76 19.64 -34.37
CA GLY A 363 -16.67 19.06 -35.36
C GLY A 363 -16.61 17.53 -35.50
N GLN A 364 -15.71 16.84 -34.78
CA GLN A 364 -15.50 15.39 -34.95
C GLN A 364 -16.38 14.54 -34.03
N PHE A 365 -17.12 15.16 -33.11
CA PHE A 365 -17.89 14.50 -32.06
C PHE A 365 -19.37 14.86 -32.14
N THR A 366 -20.23 13.93 -31.71
CA THR A 366 -21.66 14.22 -31.50
C THR A 366 -21.85 15.13 -30.29
N ASP A 367 -22.94 15.89 -30.25
CA ASP A 367 -23.25 16.81 -29.14
C ASP A 367 -23.16 16.13 -27.76
N ASN A 368 -23.73 14.93 -27.64
CA ASN A 368 -23.66 14.12 -26.42
C ASN A 368 -22.22 13.79 -26.00
N ASN A 369 -21.33 13.50 -26.96
CA ASN A 369 -19.93 13.24 -26.66
C ASN A 369 -19.19 14.53 -26.31
N SER A 370 -19.47 15.62 -27.02
CA SER A 370 -18.94 16.95 -26.73
C SER A 370 -19.28 17.41 -25.31
N ASP A 371 -20.54 17.25 -24.88
CA ASP A 371 -20.98 17.57 -23.51
C ASP A 371 -20.27 16.72 -22.45
N ARG A 372 -20.13 15.42 -22.69
CA ARG A 372 -19.39 14.53 -21.80
C ARG A 372 -17.94 14.97 -21.65
N MET A 373 -17.29 15.32 -22.75
CA MET A 373 -15.89 15.76 -22.75
C MET A 373 -15.70 17.14 -22.11
N ARG A 374 -16.64 18.09 -22.31
CA ARG A 374 -16.68 19.35 -21.56
C ARG A 374 -16.78 19.11 -20.05
N GLY A 375 -17.49 18.06 -19.64
CA GLY A 375 -17.53 17.54 -18.27
C GLY A 375 -16.28 16.77 -17.81
N GLY A 376 -15.27 16.56 -18.67
CA GLY A 376 -14.04 15.81 -18.40
C GLY A 376 -14.16 14.28 -18.55
N ASN A 377 -15.26 13.79 -19.11
CA ASN A 377 -15.46 12.37 -19.37
C ASN A 377 -14.99 12.00 -20.77
N ALA A 378 -14.45 10.79 -20.94
CA ALA A 378 -14.10 10.30 -22.27
C ALA A 378 -15.37 10.15 -23.16
N PRO A 379 -15.24 10.40 -24.48
CA PRO A 379 -16.33 10.19 -25.41
C PRO A 379 -16.67 8.70 -25.50
N LYS A 380 -17.92 8.38 -25.84
CA LYS A 380 -18.38 7.01 -26.05
C LYS A 380 -17.83 6.47 -27.37
N ALA A 381 -17.32 5.24 -27.31
CA ALA A 381 -16.95 4.47 -28.49
C ALA A 381 -18.20 3.90 -29.17
N ARG A 382 -18.06 3.55 -30.46
CA ARG A 382 -19.12 2.87 -31.23
C ARG A 382 -19.47 1.56 -30.54
N TYR A 383 -20.72 1.13 -30.64
CA TYR A 383 -21.21 -0.07 -29.97
C TYR A 383 -20.35 -1.32 -30.27
N ARG A 384 -19.92 -1.49 -31.53
CA ARG A 384 -19.07 -2.60 -31.99
C ARG A 384 -17.65 -2.61 -31.40
N ASP A 385 -17.18 -1.48 -30.90
CA ASP A 385 -15.83 -1.29 -30.36
C ASP A 385 -15.80 -1.30 -28.82
N ARG A 386 -16.94 -1.59 -28.19
CA ARG A 386 -17.08 -1.74 -26.73
C ARG A 386 -16.68 -3.14 -26.28
N ALA A 387 -16.34 -3.28 -25.00
CA ALA A 387 -16.07 -4.55 -24.36
C ALA A 387 -16.84 -4.67 -23.03
N GLY A 388 -17.96 -5.38 -23.06
CA GLY A 388 -18.87 -5.47 -21.91
C GLY A 388 -19.35 -4.08 -21.46
N LYS A 389 -19.13 -3.75 -20.18
CA LYS A 389 -19.47 -2.43 -19.62
C LYS A 389 -18.51 -1.30 -20.03
N ARG A 390 -17.34 -1.62 -20.62
CA ARG A 390 -16.36 -0.62 -21.10
C ARG A 390 -16.81 -0.06 -22.44
N GLY A 391 -17.38 1.14 -22.40
CA GLY A 391 -18.04 1.76 -23.55
C GLY A 391 -17.50 3.12 -23.99
N SER A 392 -16.44 3.61 -23.36
CA SER A 392 -15.82 4.91 -23.66
C SER A 392 -14.39 4.70 -24.16
N PHE A 393 -13.85 5.62 -24.94
CA PHE A 393 -12.42 5.56 -25.30
C PHE A 393 -11.53 5.58 -24.05
N GLU A 394 -10.38 4.93 -24.14
CA GLU A 394 -9.45 4.72 -23.02
C GLU A 394 -8.07 5.25 -23.39
N LEU A 395 -7.30 5.68 -22.38
CA LEU A 395 -5.89 6.01 -22.56
C LEU A 395 -5.06 4.76 -22.24
N HIS A 396 -4.09 4.50 -23.09
CA HIS A 396 -3.16 3.38 -22.98
C HIS A 396 -1.72 3.92 -22.95
N HIS A 397 -0.90 3.35 -22.08
CA HIS A 397 0.53 3.63 -22.03
C HIS A 397 1.28 2.68 -22.97
N LEU A 398 2.10 3.19 -23.88
CA LEU A 398 2.84 2.39 -24.86
C LEU A 398 3.94 1.57 -24.17
N ASP A 399 4.76 2.24 -23.38
CA ASP A 399 5.68 1.66 -22.42
C ASP A 399 4.93 1.51 -21.10
N HIS A 400 4.81 0.26 -20.65
CA HIS A 400 4.10 -0.05 -19.42
C HIS A 400 4.72 0.67 -18.23
N ILE A 401 3.88 1.30 -17.41
CA ILE A 401 4.31 1.98 -16.18
C ILE A 401 5.10 1.02 -15.26
N ALA A 402 4.67 -0.25 -15.19
CA ALA A 402 5.35 -1.29 -14.42
C ALA A 402 6.78 -1.62 -14.92
N GLN A 403 7.13 -1.21 -16.13
CA GLN A 403 8.46 -1.39 -16.75
C GLN A 403 9.26 -0.08 -16.80
N GLY A 404 8.84 0.94 -16.04
CA GLY A 404 9.49 2.25 -16.00
C GLY A 404 8.97 3.27 -17.01
N GLY A 405 7.86 2.97 -17.70
CA GLY A 405 7.21 3.91 -18.61
C GLY A 405 6.69 5.17 -17.88
N SER A 406 6.90 6.34 -18.49
CA SER A 406 6.48 7.62 -17.90
C SER A 406 4.96 7.76 -17.87
N LEU A 407 4.41 8.17 -16.72
CA LEU A 407 2.96 8.28 -16.51
C LEU A 407 2.32 9.48 -17.21
N TYR A 408 3.04 10.60 -17.28
CA TYR A 408 2.56 11.90 -17.77
C TYR A 408 3.22 12.35 -19.07
N ASP A 409 4.05 11.51 -19.65
CA ASP A 409 4.56 11.73 -21.00
C ASP A 409 3.46 11.44 -22.01
N VAL A 410 2.99 12.48 -22.72
CA VAL A 410 1.95 12.33 -23.74
C VAL A 410 2.43 11.55 -24.96
N ASP A 411 3.74 11.42 -25.16
CA ASP A 411 4.30 10.59 -26.23
C ASP A 411 4.25 9.10 -25.87
N ASN A 412 4.19 8.80 -24.57
CA ASN A 412 3.92 7.47 -24.05
C ASN A 412 2.41 7.13 -24.01
N LEU A 413 1.53 8.01 -24.50
CA LEU A 413 0.08 7.81 -24.43
C LEU A 413 -0.55 7.64 -25.81
N SER A 414 -1.51 6.72 -25.88
CA SER A 414 -2.42 6.57 -27.00
C SER A 414 -3.88 6.46 -26.56
N VAL A 415 -4.79 6.84 -27.45
CA VAL A 415 -6.23 6.63 -27.29
C VAL A 415 -6.65 5.38 -28.05
N VAL A 416 -7.32 4.48 -27.35
CA VAL A 416 -7.77 3.19 -27.87
C VAL A 416 -9.26 2.96 -27.62
N THR A 417 -9.88 2.13 -28.45
CA THR A 417 -11.22 1.61 -28.15
C THR A 417 -11.13 0.51 -27.07
N PRO A 418 -12.17 0.34 -26.23
CA PRO A 418 -12.15 -0.70 -25.18
C PRO A 418 -11.85 -2.11 -25.69
N LYS A 419 -12.45 -2.48 -26.82
CA LYS A 419 -12.23 -3.79 -27.42
C LYS A 419 -10.77 -3.95 -27.85
N HIS A 420 -10.23 -2.96 -28.54
CA HIS A 420 -8.85 -3.00 -29.03
C HIS A 420 -7.82 -2.94 -27.90
N HIS A 421 -8.11 -2.20 -26.82
CA HIS A 421 -7.24 -2.17 -25.64
C HIS A 421 -7.06 -3.57 -25.02
N ILE A 422 -8.13 -4.37 -24.98
CA ILE A 422 -8.04 -5.77 -24.54
C ILE A 422 -7.18 -6.60 -25.50
N ASP A 423 -7.32 -6.37 -26.80
CA ASP A 423 -6.56 -7.12 -27.81
C ASP A 423 -5.06 -6.80 -27.78
N ILE A 424 -4.66 -5.57 -27.42
CA ILE A 424 -3.26 -5.19 -27.18
C ILE A 424 -2.68 -6.02 -26.02
N HIS A 425 -3.35 -6.05 -24.87
CA HIS A 425 -2.89 -6.80 -23.67
C HIS A 425 -3.03 -8.32 -23.77
N ARG A 426 -3.68 -8.84 -24.82
CA ARG A 426 -3.72 -10.28 -25.11
C ARG A 426 -2.53 -10.76 -25.94
N LYS A 427 -1.83 -9.84 -26.62
CA LYS A 427 -0.79 -10.13 -27.61
C LYS A 427 0.61 -9.73 -27.18
N GLY A 428 0.73 -8.86 -26.17
CA GLY A 428 1.94 -8.64 -25.38
C GLY A 428 1.87 -9.44 -24.10
#